data_AF-A0A919REV5-F1
#
_entry.id   AF-A0A919REV5-F1
#
_cell.length_a   1.000
_cell.length_b   1.000
_cell.length_c   1.000
_cell.angle_alpha   90.00
_cell.angle_beta   90.00
_cell.angle_gamma   90.00
#
_symmetry.space_group_name_H-M   'P 1'
#
loop_
_entity.id
_entity.type
_entity.pdbx_description
1 polymer ?
#
loop_
_entity_poly.entity_id
_entity_poly.type
_entity_poly.pdbx_seq_one_letter_code
_entity_poly.pdbx_strand_id
1 'polypeptide(L)'
;MTGADLAAVHAVRDHTARALDRVRHGSRPPADALAALNEAQRAAPAVAELAWNGEVVTTVRRRPGSPGARLSAWLAEAAAELLTDPAVAKIRQCEAGDCVMLFLPARPRRRWCSPARCGNRVRVARHYQRHK
;
A
#
# COMPACT_ATOMS: atom_id res chain seq x y z
N MET A 1 6.10 5.96 19.45
CA MET A 1 6.73 5.36 18.26
C MET A 1 8.20 5.73 18.28
N THR A 2 9.08 4.75 18.11
CA THR A 2 10.54 4.89 18.11
C THR A 2 11.08 4.96 16.67
N GLY A 3 12.38 5.27 16.50
CA GLY A 3 13.04 5.19 15.18
C GLY A 3 13.02 3.78 14.59
N ALA A 4 13.11 2.75 15.44
CA ALA A 4 13.00 1.35 15.01
C ALA A 4 11.58 1.02 14.51
N ASP A 5 10.53 1.56 15.14
CA ASP A 5 9.15 1.39 14.67
C ASP A 5 8.98 1.96 13.26
N LEU A 6 9.56 3.13 12.98
CA LEU A 6 9.50 3.75 11.66
C LEU A 6 10.27 2.93 10.61
N ALA A 7 11.45 2.40 10.95
CA ALA A 7 12.25 1.58 10.06
C ALA A 7 11.50 0.30 9.63
N ALA A 8 10.79 -0.35 10.56
CA ALA A 8 9.98 -1.54 10.26
C ALA A 8 8.84 -1.22 9.26
N VAL A 9 8.14 -0.10 9.45
CA VAL A 9 7.07 0.33 8.52
C VAL A 9 7.64 0.67 7.14
N HIS A 10 8.80 1.33 7.07
CA HIS A 10 9.48 1.61 5.80
C HIS A 10 9.89 0.32 5.09
N ALA A 11 10.41 -0.68 5.82
CA ALA A 11 10.75 -1.98 5.22
C ALA A 11 9.51 -2.64 4.58
N VAL A 12 8.37 -2.67 5.27
CA VAL A 12 7.12 -3.21 4.70
C VAL A 12 6.70 -2.44 3.45
N ARG A 13 6.76 -1.11 3.47
CA ARG A 13 6.46 -0.27 2.29
C ARG A 13 7.35 -0.61 1.11
N ASP A 14 8.66 -0.75 1.33
CA ASP A 14 9.64 -0.97 0.26
C ASP A 14 9.49 -2.37 -0.34
N HIS A 15 9.27 -3.40 0.47
CA HIS A 15 8.94 -4.74 -0.03
C HIS A 15 7.60 -4.77 -0.77
N THR A 16 6.59 -4.05 -0.29
CA THR A 16 5.31 -3.90 -1.00
C THR A 16 5.49 -3.29 -2.37
N ALA A 17 6.26 -2.21 -2.48
CA ALA A 17 6.54 -1.54 -3.75
C ALA A 17 7.26 -2.48 -4.74
N ARG A 18 8.27 -3.22 -4.28
CA ARG A 18 9.02 -4.20 -5.09
C ARG A 18 8.13 -5.35 -5.56
N ALA A 19 7.23 -5.84 -4.72
CA ALA A 19 6.27 -6.88 -5.09
C ALA A 19 5.24 -6.36 -6.11
N LEU A 20 4.65 -5.18 -5.84
CA LEU A 20 3.67 -4.55 -6.72
C LEU A 20 4.21 -4.28 -8.11
N ASP A 21 5.48 -3.85 -8.23
CA ASP A 21 6.06 -3.57 -9.53
C ASP A 21 6.07 -4.80 -10.44
N ARG A 22 6.19 -6.01 -9.89
CA ARG A 22 6.14 -7.26 -10.66
C ARG A 22 4.71 -7.76 -10.84
N VAL A 23 3.94 -7.86 -9.76
CA VAL A 23 2.62 -8.49 -9.77
C VAL A 23 1.63 -7.74 -10.67
N ARG A 24 1.68 -6.41 -10.71
CA ARG A 24 0.80 -5.61 -11.59
C ARG A 24 1.01 -5.88 -13.08
N HIS A 25 2.15 -6.46 -13.46
CA HIS A 25 2.48 -6.86 -14.82
C HIS A 25 2.38 -8.39 -15.03
N GLY A 26 1.72 -9.11 -14.11
CA GLY A 26 1.59 -10.57 -14.17
C GLY A 26 2.91 -11.33 -13.98
N SER A 27 3.94 -10.67 -13.46
CA SER A 27 5.27 -11.26 -13.26
C SER A 27 5.46 -11.71 -11.82
N ARG A 28 6.27 -12.77 -11.62
CA ARG A 28 6.61 -13.28 -10.29
C ARG A 28 7.33 -12.20 -9.45
N PRO A 29 6.84 -11.88 -8.23
CA PRO A 29 7.53 -10.94 -7.34
C PRO A 29 8.80 -11.54 -6.73
N PRO A 30 9.71 -10.69 -6.22
CA PRO A 30 10.89 -11.16 -5.49
C PRO A 30 10.51 -12.00 -4.27
N ALA A 31 11.15 -13.17 -4.11
CA ALA A 31 10.83 -14.09 -3.02
C ALA A 31 11.11 -13.48 -1.64
N ASP A 32 12.16 -12.67 -1.51
CA ASP A 32 12.51 -11.96 -0.29
C ASP A 32 11.46 -10.91 0.09
N ALA A 33 10.83 -10.26 -0.89
CA ALA A 33 9.75 -9.33 -0.63
C ALA A 33 8.52 -10.05 -0.04
N LEU A 34 8.12 -11.19 -0.62
CA LEU A 34 7.03 -11.99 -0.05
C LEU A 34 7.37 -12.52 1.35
N ALA A 35 8.60 -13.01 1.54
CA ALA A 35 9.05 -13.52 2.84
C ALA A 35 9.00 -12.43 3.93
N ALA A 36 9.47 -11.22 3.62
CA ALA A 36 9.46 -10.08 4.54
C ALA A 36 8.03 -9.62 4.90
N LEU A 37 7.10 -9.61 3.94
CA LEU A 37 5.69 -9.30 4.21
C LEU A 37 5.07 -10.35 5.14
N ASN A 38 5.28 -11.64 4.84
CA ASN A 38 4.80 -12.72 5.68
C ASN A 38 5.38 -12.66 7.10
N GLU A 39 6.66 -12.27 7.24
CA GLU A 39 7.30 -12.10 8.54
C GLU A 39 6.69 -10.94 9.34
N ALA A 40 6.45 -9.80 8.68
CA ALA A 40 5.77 -8.67 9.31
C ALA A 40 4.36 -9.06 9.80
N GLN A 41 3.61 -9.86 9.03
CA GLN A 41 2.30 -10.36 9.46
C GLN A 41 2.40 -11.26 10.70
N ARG A 42 3.39 -12.17 10.74
CA ARG A 42 3.62 -13.08 11.88
C ARG A 42 4.11 -12.37 13.14
N ALA A 43 4.77 -11.23 13.01
CA ALA A 43 5.29 -10.48 14.15
C ALA A 43 4.18 -9.90 15.06
N ALA A 44 2.98 -9.65 14.51
CA ALA A 44 1.82 -9.19 15.28
C ALA A 44 0.51 -9.65 14.61
N PRO A 45 0.20 -10.96 14.66
CA PRO A 45 -0.96 -11.53 13.99
C PRO A 45 -2.23 -10.93 14.58
N ALA A 46 -3.20 -10.60 13.73
CA ALA A 46 -4.51 -10.25 14.25
C ALA A 46 -5.24 -11.53 14.66
N VAL A 47 -5.69 -11.55 15.90
CA VAL A 47 -6.48 -12.61 16.53
C VAL A 47 -7.89 -12.09 16.75
N ALA A 48 -8.88 -12.89 16.37
CA ALA A 48 -10.28 -12.57 16.62
C ALA A 48 -10.59 -13.01 18.05
N GLU A 49 -11.06 -12.08 18.86
CA GLU A 49 -11.39 -12.31 20.26
C GLU A 49 -12.86 -11.96 20.49
N LEU A 50 -13.56 -12.82 21.23
CA LEU A 50 -14.92 -12.56 21.66
C LEU A 50 -14.90 -11.53 22.80
N ALA A 51 -15.77 -10.53 22.73
CA ALA A 51 -15.90 -9.49 23.75
C ALA A 51 -17.37 -9.21 24.06
N TRP A 52 -17.67 -8.99 25.35
CA TRP A 52 -18.97 -8.48 25.78
C TRP A 52 -18.93 -6.96 25.85
N ASN A 53 -19.84 -6.27 25.15
CA ASN A 53 -19.88 -4.80 25.15
C ASN A 53 -20.87 -4.20 26.16
N GLY A 54 -21.52 -5.02 26.98
CA GLY A 54 -22.58 -4.62 27.89
C GLY A 54 -23.97 -5.16 27.52
N GLU A 55 -24.20 -5.49 26.25
CA GLU A 55 -25.51 -5.94 25.74
C GLU A 55 -25.44 -7.18 24.85
N VAL A 56 -24.40 -7.31 24.04
CA VAL A 56 -24.24 -8.41 23.08
C VAL A 56 -22.80 -8.92 23.05
N VAL A 57 -22.64 -10.19 22.68
CA VAL A 57 -21.33 -10.74 22.34
C VAL A 57 -20.92 -10.18 20.97
N THR A 58 -19.75 -9.58 20.92
CA THR A 58 -19.12 -8.99 19.73
C THR A 58 -17.79 -9.69 19.44
N THR A 59 -17.25 -9.48 18.24
CA THR A 59 -15.88 -9.90 17.91
C THR A 59 -15.00 -8.67 17.71
N VAL A 60 -13.84 -8.66 18.34
CA VAL A 60 -12.80 -7.64 18.15
C VAL A 60 -11.54 -8.27 17.58
N ARG A 61 -10.81 -7.53 16.73
CA ARG A 61 -9.51 -7.97 16.21
C ARG A 61 -8.41 -7.34 17.05
N ARG A 62 -7.68 -8.14 17.82
CA ARG A 62 -6.53 -7.68 18.60
C ARG A 62 -5.22 -8.14 17.98
N ARG A 63 -4.19 -7.32 18.12
CA ARG A 63 -2.81 -7.67 17.77
C ARG A 63 -1.93 -7.51 19.01
N PRO A 64 -1.23 -8.55 19.46
CA PRO A 64 -0.21 -8.40 20.50
C PRO A 64 1.02 -7.66 19.92
N GLY A 65 1.93 -7.25 20.80
CA GLY A 65 3.22 -6.65 20.41
C GLY A 65 3.27 -5.12 20.47
N SER A 66 4.44 -4.59 20.12
CA SER A 66 4.73 -3.15 20.16
C SER A 66 3.90 -2.38 19.12
N PRO A 67 3.68 -1.06 19.29
CA PRO A 67 2.98 -0.24 18.30
C PRO A 67 3.55 -0.36 16.89
N GLY A 68 4.89 -0.38 16.74
CA GLY A 68 5.54 -0.55 15.43
C GLY A 68 5.31 -1.93 14.81
N ALA A 69 5.38 -3.00 15.60
CA ALA A 69 5.09 -4.36 15.12
C ALA A 69 3.63 -4.48 14.64
N ARG A 70 2.68 -3.96 15.42
CA ARG A 70 1.25 -3.97 15.05
C ARG A 70 0.97 -3.18 13.78
N LEU A 71 1.56 -2.00 13.64
CA LEU A 71 1.39 -1.16 12.44
C LEU A 71 2.02 -1.82 11.20
N SER A 72 3.20 -2.41 11.35
CA SER A 72 3.89 -3.13 10.27
C SER A 72 3.10 -4.36 9.82
N ALA A 73 2.58 -5.15 10.77
CA ALA A 73 1.73 -6.30 10.47
C ALA A 73 0.43 -5.90 9.76
N TRP A 74 -0.23 -4.84 10.24
CA TRP A 74 -1.45 -4.33 9.60
C TRP A 74 -1.19 -3.84 8.17
N LEU A 75 -0.09 -3.11 7.95
CA LEU A 75 0.31 -2.67 6.61
C LEU A 75 0.67 -3.86 5.70
N ALA A 76 1.33 -4.89 6.23
CA ALA A 76 1.68 -6.09 5.48
C ALA A 76 0.43 -6.90 5.09
N GLU A 77 -0.58 -6.99 5.96
CA GLU A 77 -1.88 -7.58 5.61
C GLU A 77 -2.59 -6.80 4.51
N ALA A 78 -2.66 -5.48 4.61
CA ALA A 78 -3.24 -4.64 3.55
C ALA A 78 -2.47 -4.78 2.21
N ALA A 79 -1.14 -4.94 2.27
CA ALA A 79 -0.32 -5.22 1.10
C ALA A 79 -0.64 -6.60 0.49
N ALA A 80 -0.82 -7.63 1.32
CA ALA A 80 -1.19 -8.96 0.87
C ALA A 80 -2.58 -8.97 0.20
N GLU A 81 -3.56 -8.28 0.79
CA GLU A 81 -4.88 -8.08 0.19
C GLU A 81 -4.76 -7.42 -1.19
N LEU A 82 -4.00 -6.33 -1.30
CA LEU A 82 -3.77 -5.64 -2.57
C LEU A 82 -3.05 -6.50 -3.62
N LEU A 83 -2.03 -7.27 -3.22
CA LEU A 83 -1.24 -8.10 -4.12
C LEU A 83 -2.02 -9.30 -4.66
N THR A 84 -3.02 -9.77 -3.90
CA THR A 84 -3.85 -10.92 -4.26
C THR A 84 -5.17 -10.53 -4.93
N ASP A 85 -5.57 -9.25 -4.87
CA ASP A 85 -6.73 -8.74 -5.56
C ASP A 85 -6.57 -8.83 -7.09
N PRO A 86 -7.53 -9.39 -7.85
CA PRO A 86 -7.49 -9.43 -9.32
C PRO A 86 -7.32 -8.06 -10.00
N ALA A 87 -7.72 -6.97 -9.33
CA ALA A 87 -7.55 -5.61 -9.80
C ALA A 87 -6.10 -5.10 -9.68
N VAL A 88 -5.17 -5.85 -9.07
CA VAL A 88 -3.74 -5.49 -9.00
C VAL A 88 -3.16 -5.22 -10.38
N ALA A 89 -3.58 -5.98 -11.40
CA ALA A 89 -3.16 -5.80 -12.79
C ALA A 89 -3.67 -4.50 -13.43
N LYS A 90 -4.64 -3.83 -12.80
CA LYS A 90 -5.18 -2.54 -13.25
C LYS A 90 -4.45 -1.35 -12.64
N ILE A 91 -3.55 -1.57 -11.66
CA ILE A 91 -2.76 -0.51 -11.02
C ILE A 91 -1.83 0.14 -12.04
N ARG A 92 -1.86 1.47 -12.09
CA ARG A 92 -1.04 2.28 -13.00
C ARG A 92 -0.08 3.16 -12.22
N GLN A 93 1.04 3.46 -12.87
CA GLN A 93 1.93 4.52 -12.43
C GLN A 93 1.43 5.87 -12.95
N CYS A 94 1.57 6.91 -12.14
CA CYS A 94 1.25 8.27 -12.55
C CYS A 94 2.11 8.71 -13.75
N GLU A 95 1.49 9.26 -14.78
CA GLU A 95 2.20 9.74 -15.97
C GLU A 95 2.75 11.18 -15.84
N ALA A 96 2.80 11.74 -14.63
CA ALA A 96 3.50 13.00 -14.38
C ALA A 96 4.98 12.72 -14.16
N GLY A 97 5.87 13.48 -14.82
CA GLY A 97 7.30 13.11 -14.96
C GLY A 97 8.08 12.89 -13.66
N ASP A 98 7.70 13.57 -12.58
CA ASP A 98 8.33 13.52 -11.26
C ASP A 98 7.45 12.80 -10.21
N CYS A 99 6.41 12.06 -10.63
CA CYS A 99 5.50 11.38 -9.72
C CYS A 99 5.73 9.87 -9.70
N VAL A 100 6.09 9.34 -8.53
CA VAL A 100 6.30 7.90 -8.31
C VAL A 100 5.04 7.16 -7.84
N MET A 101 3.91 7.86 -7.70
CA MET A 101 2.70 7.27 -7.13
C MET A 101 2.08 6.23 -8.07
N LEU A 102 1.71 5.09 -7.49
CA LEU A 102 0.82 4.11 -8.09
C LEU A 102 -0.64 4.42 -7.72
N PHE A 103 -1.58 4.06 -8.59
CA PHE A 103 -3.00 4.26 -8.35
C PHE A 103 -3.86 3.23 -9.10
N LEU A 104 -4.99 2.87 -8.50
CA LEU A 104 -6.05 2.13 -9.20
C LEU A 104 -6.96 3.15 -9.93
N PRO A 105 -7.05 3.12 -11.28
CA PRO A 105 -7.85 4.07 -12.02
C PRO A 105 -9.35 3.77 -11.90
N ALA A 106 -10.13 4.74 -11.41
CA ALA A 106 -11.60 4.66 -11.41
C ALA A 106 -12.22 4.68 -12.83
N ARG A 107 -11.47 5.13 -13.85
CA ARG A 107 -11.87 5.12 -15.27
C ARG A 107 -10.68 4.73 -16.14
N PRO A 108 -10.84 3.94 -17.23
CA PRO A 108 -9.73 3.43 -18.03
C PRO A 108 -8.79 4.48 -18.65
N ARG A 109 -9.27 5.71 -18.87
CA ARG A 109 -8.48 6.81 -19.45
C ARG A 109 -7.78 7.69 -18.42
N ARG A 110 -7.87 7.38 -17.12
CA ARG A 110 -7.19 8.16 -16.08
C ARG A 110 -5.68 7.94 -16.17
N ARG A 111 -4.95 9.04 -16.37
CA ARG A 111 -3.48 9.07 -16.56
C ARG A 111 -2.70 9.48 -15.31
N TRP A 112 -3.36 10.12 -14.34
CA TRP A 112 -2.71 10.72 -13.18
C TRP A 112 -3.31 10.24 -11.87
N CYS A 113 -2.45 10.06 -10.86
CA CYS A 113 -2.82 9.64 -9.51
C CYS A 113 -3.80 10.62 -8.85
N SER A 114 -3.79 11.90 -9.21
CA SER A 114 -4.78 12.89 -8.79
C SER A 114 -4.98 13.92 -9.91
N PRO A 115 -6.22 14.11 -10.39
CA PRO A 115 -6.53 15.16 -11.37
C PRO A 115 -6.20 16.57 -10.86
N ALA A 116 -6.43 16.82 -9.56
CA ALA A 116 -6.22 18.13 -8.93
C ALA A 116 -4.75 18.41 -8.62
N ARG A 117 -3.93 17.38 -8.35
CA ARG A 117 -2.50 17.55 -8.08
C ARG A 117 -1.66 17.37 -9.36
N CYS A 118 -1.51 16.12 -9.81
CA CYS A 118 -0.64 15.80 -10.94
C CYS A 118 -1.24 16.26 -12.28
N GLY A 119 -2.57 16.17 -12.45
CA GLY A 119 -3.22 16.64 -13.67
C GLY A 119 -3.09 18.15 -13.89
N ASN A 120 -3.31 18.95 -12.83
CA ASN A 120 -3.08 20.40 -12.87
C ASN A 120 -1.61 20.73 -13.15
N ARG A 121 -0.68 20.10 -12.42
CA ARG A 121 0.76 20.33 -12.60
C ARG A 121 1.22 20.11 -14.05
N VAL A 122 0.78 19.01 -14.67
CA VAL A 122 1.12 18.71 -16.08
C VAL A 122 0.48 19.71 -17.05
N ARG A 123 -0.77 20.14 -16.83
CA ARG A 123 -1.43 21.17 -17.66
C ARG A 123 -0.71 22.50 -17.59
N VAL A 124 -0.37 22.95 -16.38
CA VAL A 124 0.33 24.21 -16.13
C VAL A 124 1.72 24.18 -16.79
N ALA A 125 2.49 23.12 -16.60
CA ALA A 125 3.80 22.97 -17.25
C ALA A 125 3.70 23.05 -18.79
N ARG A 126 2.69 22.41 -19.39
CA ARG A 126 2.45 22.47 -20.84
C ARG A 126 2.06 23.87 -21.32
N HIS A 127 1.27 24.62 -20.54
CA HIS A 127 0.93 25.99 -20.86
C HIS A 127 2.20 26.86 -20.87
N TYR A 128 3.02 26.80 -19.81
CA TYR A 128 4.29 27.52 -19.76
C TYR A 128 5.24 27.18 -20.91
N GLN A 129 5.32 25.91 -21.32
CA GLN A 129 6.15 25.50 -22.46
C GLN A 129 5.65 26.02 -23.83
N ARG A 130 4.37 26.35 -23.95
CA ARG A 130 3.78 26.89 -25.19
C ARG A 130 3.81 28.42 -25.27
N HIS A 131 3.88 29.09 -24.13
CA HIS A 131 3.91 30.54 -24.02
C HIS A 131 5.30 31.08 -23.66
N LYS A 132 6.31 30.23 -23.80
CA LYS A 132 7.72 30.60 -23.84
C LYS A 132 8.18 30.54 -25.29
#